data_AF-A0A3B9ZYG7-F1
#
_entry.id   AF-A0A3B9ZYG7-F1
#
_cell.length_a   1.000
_cell.length_b   1.000
_cell.length_c   1.000
_cell.angle_alpha   90.00
_cell.angle_beta   90.00
_cell.angle_gamma   90.00
#
_symmetry.space_group_name_H-M   'P 1'
#
loop_
_entity.id
_entity.type
_entity.pdbx_description
1 polymer ?
#
loop_
_entity_poly.entity_id
_entity_poly.type
_entity_poly.pdbx_seq_one_letter_code
_entity_poly.pdbx_strand_id
1 'polypeptide(L)'
;MKWETSTYSKVCIACFDGSITRMLQYAKDYIAKGSTSVQPLGKTFRDIVGTRNRKNWWTQASVVINKYIGSQTKTDNISPKPFRLDRSYHSGYFEKLAEHLFLADLLKHSIKAQKPLIEISKPEADIFGYDLVLTCNRVIRHIQVKSSTSTGKVQYHKIHENLKNYPSACVVWIVIDEKFDLEYRFFGNTPGEPIPDLSEFHYAQHTKGNANGEKALRKNIRKIPKSKFEKLADIKELETKLFGK
;
A
#
# COMPACT_ATOMS: atom_id res chain seq x y z
N MET A 1 -19.78 -8.05 24.44
CA MET A 1 -18.71 -7.89 23.43
C MET A 1 -18.88 -6.54 22.76
N LYS A 2 -17.81 -5.72 22.67
CA LYS A 2 -17.87 -4.42 21.98
C LYS A 2 -17.76 -4.65 20.47
N TRP A 3 -18.61 -4.00 19.67
CA TRP A 3 -18.68 -4.21 18.21
C TRP A 3 -17.35 -3.86 17.55
N GLU A 4 -16.76 -2.74 17.96
CA GLU A 4 -15.59 -2.12 17.37
C GLU A 4 -14.37 -3.03 17.33
N THR A 5 -14.20 -3.89 18.35
CA THR A 5 -13.07 -4.83 18.45
C THR A 5 -13.41 -6.24 17.99
N SER A 6 -14.66 -6.49 17.56
CA SER A 6 -15.14 -7.82 17.20
C SER A 6 -14.64 -8.28 15.82
N THR A 7 -14.60 -9.60 15.61
CA THR A 7 -14.37 -10.17 14.28
C THR A 7 -15.45 -9.78 13.26
N TYR A 8 -16.67 -9.47 13.72
CA TYR A 8 -17.77 -9.04 12.86
C TYR A 8 -17.52 -7.65 12.27
N SER A 9 -17.04 -6.70 13.10
CA SER A 9 -16.63 -5.37 12.65
C SER A 9 -15.50 -5.44 11.61
N LYS A 10 -14.49 -6.30 11.85
CA LYS A 10 -13.39 -6.52 10.88
C LYS A 10 -13.90 -7.05 9.53
N VAL A 11 -14.82 -8.01 9.54
CA VAL A 11 -15.46 -8.49 8.30
C VAL A 11 -16.31 -7.40 7.65
N CYS A 12 -17.07 -6.64 8.42
CA CYS A 12 -17.89 -5.53 7.91
C CYS A 12 -17.04 -4.52 7.15
N ILE A 13 -15.90 -4.12 7.73
CA ILE A 13 -14.98 -3.17 7.10
C ILE A 13 -14.33 -3.81 5.86
N ALA A 14 -13.74 -4.99 6.00
CA ALA A 14 -12.90 -5.56 4.96
C ALA A 14 -13.65 -6.20 3.78
N CYS A 15 -14.93 -6.58 3.97
CA CYS A 15 -15.72 -7.30 2.97
C CYS A 15 -16.97 -6.53 2.52
N PHE A 16 -17.36 -5.47 3.23
CA PHE A 16 -18.59 -4.72 2.97
C PHE A 16 -18.39 -3.20 3.07
N ASP A 17 -17.15 -2.71 3.06
CA ASP A 17 -16.80 -1.29 3.14
C ASP A 17 -17.40 -0.58 4.36
N GLY A 18 -17.56 -1.32 5.47
CA GLY A 18 -18.18 -0.83 6.70
C GLY A 18 -19.71 -0.76 6.63
N SER A 19 -20.34 -1.18 5.55
CA SER A 19 -21.79 -1.20 5.40
C SER A 19 -22.42 -2.36 6.18
N ILE A 20 -22.89 -2.05 7.39
CA ILE A 20 -23.54 -3.00 8.29
C ILE A 20 -24.82 -3.59 7.65
N THR A 21 -25.59 -2.76 6.94
CA THR A 21 -26.81 -3.20 6.25
C THR A 21 -26.50 -4.21 5.15
N ARG A 22 -25.47 -3.96 4.33
CA ARG A 22 -25.04 -4.92 3.29
C ARG A 22 -24.52 -6.21 3.91
N MET A 23 -23.75 -6.12 4.98
CA MET A 23 -23.27 -7.31 5.71
C MET A 23 -24.43 -8.12 6.29
N LEU A 24 -25.44 -7.47 6.88
CA LEU A 24 -26.61 -8.14 7.42
C LEU A 24 -27.43 -8.83 6.33
N GLN A 25 -27.63 -8.16 5.20
CA GLN A 25 -28.34 -8.74 4.07
C GLN A 25 -27.60 -9.97 3.52
N TYR A 26 -26.28 -9.85 3.34
CA TYR A 26 -25.44 -10.98 2.96
C TYR A 26 -25.55 -12.15 3.94
N ALA A 27 -25.51 -11.87 5.24
CA ALA A 27 -25.64 -12.90 6.27
C ALA A 27 -26.98 -13.65 6.15
N LYS A 28 -28.09 -12.92 5.96
CA LYS A 28 -29.42 -13.50 5.76
C LYS A 28 -29.46 -14.39 4.52
N ASP A 29 -28.95 -13.90 3.40
CA ASP A 29 -28.92 -14.66 2.14
C ASP A 29 -28.04 -15.91 2.27
N TYR A 30 -26.88 -15.81 2.92
CA TYR A 30 -25.99 -16.95 3.16
C TYR A 30 -26.66 -18.02 4.04
N ILE A 31 -27.34 -17.62 5.11
CA ILE A 31 -28.01 -18.55 6.04
C ILE A 31 -29.17 -19.27 5.35
N ALA A 32 -29.96 -18.53 4.57
CA ALA A 32 -31.18 -19.04 3.93
C ALA A 32 -30.88 -19.92 2.70
N LYS A 33 -29.95 -19.49 1.85
CA LYS A 33 -29.75 -20.08 0.51
C LYS A 33 -28.42 -20.83 0.39
N GLY A 34 -27.51 -20.68 1.34
CA GLY A 34 -26.21 -21.35 1.36
C GLY A 34 -25.11 -20.57 0.64
N SER A 35 -23.93 -21.19 0.50
CA SER A 35 -22.73 -20.52 -0.01
C SER A 35 -22.69 -20.34 -1.53
N THR A 36 -23.47 -21.11 -2.29
CA THR A 36 -23.48 -21.09 -3.77
C THR A 36 -24.36 -19.98 -4.33
N SER A 37 -25.24 -19.40 -3.53
CA SER A 37 -26.23 -18.39 -3.91
C SER A 37 -25.82 -16.96 -3.57
N VAL A 38 -24.64 -16.75 -3.01
CA VAL A 38 -24.14 -15.43 -2.62
C VAL A 38 -22.72 -15.23 -3.15
N GLN A 39 -22.36 -13.97 -3.41
CA GLN A 39 -21.03 -13.64 -3.93
C GLN A 39 -19.93 -14.10 -2.95
N PRO A 40 -18.91 -14.85 -3.41
CA PRO A 40 -17.85 -15.30 -2.53
C PRO A 40 -17.04 -14.11 -1.98
N LEU A 41 -16.91 -13.99 -0.65
CA LEU A 41 -16.07 -12.95 -0.03
C LEU A 41 -14.55 -13.23 -0.10
N GLY A 42 -14.16 -14.30 -0.79
CA GLY A 42 -12.78 -14.56 -1.17
C GLY A 42 -11.81 -14.81 0.00
N LYS A 43 -10.53 -14.49 -0.26
CA LYS A 43 -9.43 -14.75 0.67
C LYS A 43 -9.50 -13.86 1.92
N THR A 44 -9.86 -12.58 1.78
CA THR A 44 -9.94 -11.62 2.88
C THR A 44 -10.86 -12.11 4.01
N PHE A 45 -12.06 -12.59 3.67
CA PHE A 45 -12.97 -13.17 4.64
C PHE A 45 -12.42 -14.46 5.28
N ARG A 46 -11.70 -15.29 4.52
CA ARG A 46 -11.06 -16.50 5.05
C ARG A 46 -9.96 -16.17 6.05
N ASP A 47 -9.13 -15.18 5.76
CA ASP A 47 -8.04 -14.74 6.61
C ASP A 47 -8.58 -14.18 7.95
N ILE A 48 -9.74 -13.50 7.94
CA ILE A 48 -10.35 -12.92 9.16
C ILE A 48 -11.08 -13.97 10.02
N VAL A 49 -11.84 -14.86 9.38
CA VAL A 49 -12.76 -15.79 10.08
C VAL A 49 -12.14 -17.17 10.30
N GLY A 50 -11.05 -17.51 9.62
CA GLY A 50 -10.32 -18.78 9.79
C GLY A 50 -11.12 -20.00 9.32
N THR A 51 -10.99 -21.12 10.03
CA THR A 51 -11.63 -22.41 9.70
C THR A 51 -13.02 -22.59 10.32
N ARG A 52 -13.62 -21.53 10.88
CA ARG A 52 -14.92 -21.59 11.55
C ARG A 52 -16.02 -22.06 10.60
N ASN A 53 -16.99 -22.80 11.15
CA ASN A 53 -18.22 -23.16 10.43
C ASN A 53 -18.93 -21.87 9.96
N ARG A 54 -19.00 -21.68 8.65
CA ARG A 54 -19.46 -20.43 8.05
C ARG A 54 -20.94 -20.16 8.31
N LYS A 55 -21.78 -21.19 8.27
CA LYS A 55 -23.21 -21.05 8.54
C LYS A 55 -23.42 -20.58 9.99
N ASN A 56 -22.79 -21.26 10.95
CA ASN A 56 -22.85 -20.86 12.36
C ASN A 56 -22.28 -19.46 12.61
N TRP A 57 -21.18 -19.12 11.93
CA TRP A 57 -20.56 -17.80 12.04
C TRP A 57 -21.52 -16.70 11.56
N TRP A 58 -22.17 -16.88 10.41
CA TRP A 58 -23.16 -15.92 9.90
C TRP A 58 -24.41 -15.83 10.76
N THR A 59 -24.86 -16.94 11.36
CA THR A 59 -25.96 -16.94 12.33
C THR A 59 -25.61 -16.07 13.55
N GLN A 60 -24.41 -16.25 14.12
CA GLN A 60 -23.94 -15.44 15.24
C GLN A 60 -23.72 -13.96 14.83
N ALA A 61 -23.16 -13.73 13.65
CA ALA A 61 -22.96 -12.37 13.11
C ALA A 61 -24.29 -11.62 12.99
N SER A 62 -25.33 -12.26 12.46
CA SER A 62 -26.66 -11.67 12.31
C SER A 62 -27.25 -11.21 13.65
N VAL A 63 -27.12 -12.05 14.70
CA VAL A 63 -27.59 -11.71 16.05
C VAL A 63 -26.84 -10.50 16.61
N VAL A 64 -25.51 -10.48 16.48
CA VAL A 64 -24.68 -9.38 16.99
C VAL A 64 -24.94 -8.08 16.22
N ILE A 65 -25.08 -8.15 14.89
CA ILE A 65 -25.40 -7.00 14.05
C ILE A 65 -26.77 -6.41 14.42
N ASN A 66 -27.81 -7.24 14.54
CA ASN A 66 -29.15 -6.78 14.92
C ASN A 66 -29.14 -6.12 16.31
N LYS A 67 -28.41 -6.69 17.27
CA LYS A 67 -28.23 -6.08 18.59
C LYS A 67 -27.50 -4.74 18.53
N TYR A 68 -26.47 -4.64 17.69
CA TYR A 68 -25.71 -3.40 17.49
C TYR A 68 -26.59 -2.32 16.85
N ILE A 69 -27.30 -2.63 15.77
CA ILE A 69 -28.25 -1.69 15.12
C ILE A 69 -29.31 -1.22 16.12
N GLY A 70 -29.94 -2.15 16.86
CA GLY A 70 -30.95 -1.80 17.86
C GLY A 70 -30.42 -0.98 19.05
N SER A 71 -29.12 -1.03 19.31
CA SER A 71 -28.45 -0.17 20.30
C SER A 71 -28.11 1.22 19.73
N GLN A 72 -27.83 1.33 18.42
CA GLN A 72 -27.58 2.61 17.75
C GLN A 72 -28.88 3.42 17.58
N THR A 73 -30.01 2.76 17.27
CA THR A 73 -31.32 3.41 17.11
C THR A 73 -31.87 4.05 18.39
N LYS A 74 -31.35 3.68 19.57
CA LYS A 74 -31.66 4.34 20.84
C LYS A 74 -30.79 5.58 21.11
N THR A 75 -29.79 5.83 20.28
CA THR A 75 -28.81 6.92 20.38
C THR A 75 -28.80 7.82 19.14
N ASP A 76 -29.81 7.73 18.27
CA ASP A 76 -29.90 8.44 16.98
C ASP A 76 -30.21 9.94 17.11
N ASN A 77 -29.30 10.66 17.76
CA ASN A 77 -29.03 12.07 17.51
C ASN A 77 -27.51 12.24 17.26
N ILE A 78 -26.95 11.43 16.35
CA ILE A 78 -25.54 11.52 15.99
C ILE A 78 -25.42 11.50 14.47
N SER A 79 -24.92 12.62 13.93
CA SER A 79 -24.50 12.80 12.55
C SER A 79 -23.72 11.58 12.04
N PRO A 80 -23.85 11.21 10.74
CA PRO A 80 -23.16 10.05 10.20
C PRO A 80 -21.68 10.11 10.53
N LYS A 81 -21.16 9.05 11.19
CA LYS A 81 -19.74 8.95 11.51
C LYS A 81 -18.94 9.16 10.21
N PRO A 82 -17.91 10.01 10.21
CA PRO A 82 -17.14 10.29 9.01
C PRO A 82 -16.56 8.98 8.45
N PHE A 83 -16.67 8.82 7.14
CA PHE A 83 -16.03 7.73 6.42
C PHE A 83 -14.52 7.75 6.72
N ARG A 84 -14.01 6.67 7.30
CA ARG A 84 -12.58 6.50 7.61
C ARG A 84 -12.02 5.37 6.76
N LEU A 85 -11.24 5.74 5.74
CA LEU A 85 -10.52 4.79 4.90
C LEU A 85 -9.32 4.22 5.69
N ASP A 86 -9.35 2.94 6.03
CA ASP A 86 -8.25 2.29 6.76
C ASP A 86 -7.07 2.00 5.82
N ARG A 87 -5.92 2.63 6.11
CA ARG A 87 -4.67 2.50 5.33
C ARG A 87 -4.20 1.05 5.19
N SER A 88 -4.46 0.19 6.18
CA SER A 88 -4.01 -1.21 6.15
C SER A 88 -4.77 -2.04 5.11
N TYR A 89 -6.06 -1.75 4.91
CA TYR A 89 -6.91 -2.45 3.94
C TYR A 89 -6.83 -1.85 2.53
N HIS A 90 -6.47 -0.56 2.43
CA HIS A 90 -6.38 0.15 1.15
C HIS A 90 -4.94 0.57 0.81
N SER A 91 -3.95 -0.25 1.19
CA SER A 91 -2.52 0.02 0.99
C SER A 91 -2.19 0.44 -0.45
N GLY A 92 -2.69 -0.28 -1.46
CA GLY A 92 -2.48 0.08 -2.87
C GLY A 92 -3.07 1.44 -3.27
N TYR A 93 -4.20 1.85 -2.67
CA TYR A 93 -4.77 3.19 -2.90
C TYR A 93 -3.86 4.28 -2.32
N PHE A 94 -3.37 4.07 -1.09
CA PHE A 94 -2.45 5.02 -0.45
C PHE A 94 -1.08 5.06 -1.11
N GLU A 95 -0.61 3.94 -1.68
CA GLU A 95 0.58 3.91 -2.53
C GLU A 95 0.40 4.79 -3.77
N LYS A 96 -0.76 4.70 -4.45
CA LYS A 96 -1.04 5.57 -5.60
C LYS A 96 -1.24 7.03 -5.20
N LEU A 97 -1.89 7.30 -4.07
CA LEU A 97 -1.97 8.66 -3.53
C LEU A 97 -0.57 9.24 -3.28
N ALA A 98 0.33 8.47 -2.67
CA ALA A 98 1.71 8.89 -2.44
C ALA A 98 2.43 9.24 -3.75
N GLU A 99 2.32 8.37 -4.75
CA GLU A 99 2.89 8.57 -6.08
C GLU A 99 2.35 9.85 -6.75
N HIS A 100 1.04 10.08 -6.69
CA HIS A 100 0.41 11.28 -7.24
C HIS A 100 0.86 12.56 -6.53
N LEU A 101 0.94 12.55 -5.21
CA LEU A 101 1.40 13.70 -4.43
C LEU A 101 2.87 14.02 -4.74
N PHE A 102 3.72 12.99 -4.83
CA PHE A 102 5.12 13.15 -5.24
C PHE A 102 5.25 13.76 -6.63
N LEU A 103 4.54 13.23 -7.63
CA LEU A 103 4.57 13.77 -8.99
C LEU A 103 4.07 15.22 -9.03
N ALA A 104 3.02 15.53 -8.28
CA ALA A 104 2.51 16.90 -8.17
C ALA A 104 3.53 17.85 -7.54
N ASP A 105 4.23 17.43 -6.49
CA ASP A 105 5.26 18.23 -5.81
C ASP A 105 6.47 18.48 -6.74
N LEU A 106 6.96 17.42 -7.40
CA LEU A 106 8.06 17.49 -8.37
C LEU A 106 7.75 18.45 -9.52
N LEU A 107 6.59 18.29 -10.17
CA LEU A 107 6.20 19.13 -11.30
C LEU A 107 5.97 20.58 -10.88
N LYS A 108 5.33 20.82 -9.73
CA LYS A 108 5.14 22.18 -9.19
C LYS A 108 6.48 22.86 -8.94
N HIS A 109 7.43 22.14 -8.35
CA HIS A 109 8.77 22.68 -8.11
C HIS A 109 9.48 23.01 -9.43
N SER A 110 9.53 22.07 -10.37
CA SER A 110 10.15 22.24 -11.69
C SER A 110 9.61 23.46 -12.43
N ILE A 111 8.29 23.64 -12.48
CA ILE A 111 7.65 24.79 -13.15
C ILE A 111 7.96 26.11 -12.43
N LYS A 112 7.86 26.15 -11.10
CA LYS A 112 8.19 27.36 -10.32
C LYS A 112 9.67 27.77 -10.48
N ALA A 113 10.55 26.78 -10.59
CA ALA A 113 11.98 26.98 -10.81
C ALA A 113 12.35 27.22 -12.28
N GLN A 114 11.37 27.28 -13.20
CA GLN A 114 11.58 27.45 -14.64
C GLN A 114 12.54 26.41 -15.25
N LYS A 115 12.45 25.17 -14.77
CA LYS A 115 13.25 24.03 -15.26
C LYS A 115 12.63 23.38 -16.51
N PRO A 116 13.41 22.60 -17.27
CA PRO A 116 12.90 21.84 -18.41
C PRO A 116 11.72 20.95 -18.03
N LEU A 117 10.86 20.65 -19.00
CA LEU A 117 9.69 19.81 -18.78
C LEU A 117 10.11 18.37 -18.43
N ILE A 118 9.41 17.80 -17.45
CA ILE A 118 9.57 16.42 -17.03
C ILE A 118 8.50 15.59 -17.72
N GLU A 119 8.92 14.64 -18.55
CA GLU A 119 8.04 13.60 -19.10
C GLU A 119 7.89 12.47 -18.09
N ILE A 120 6.65 11.98 -17.92
CA ILE A 120 6.31 10.89 -17.01
C ILE A 120 5.77 9.73 -17.83
N SER A 121 6.46 8.59 -17.83
CA SER A 121 5.99 7.34 -18.42
C SER A 121 5.77 6.29 -17.33
N LYS A 122 4.76 5.44 -17.49
CA LYS A 122 4.50 4.30 -16.61
C LYS A 122 4.62 2.99 -17.39
N PRO A 123 5.31 1.97 -16.86
CA PRO A 123 5.33 0.67 -17.50
C PRO A 123 3.92 0.06 -17.48
N GLU A 124 3.49 -0.50 -18.61
CA GLU A 124 2.20 -1.21 -18.70
C GLU A 124 2.19 -2.48 -17.85
N ALA A 125 3.33 -3.15 -17.74
CA ALA A 125 3.51 -4.36 -16.96
C ALA A 125 4.67 -4.20 -15.95
N ASP A 126 4.42 -4.62 -14.71
CA ASP A 126 5.43 -4.65 -13.63
C ASP A 126 6.37 -5.84 -13.79
N ILE A 127 7.21 -5.79 -14.84
CA ILE A 127 8.17 -6.85 -15.18
C ILE A 127 9.57 -6.51 -14.65
N PHE A 128 9.87 -5.22 -14.57
CA PHE A 128 11.23 -4.72 -14.44
C PHE A 128 11.54 -4.09 -13.07
N GLY A 129 10.51 -3.95 -12.21
CA GLY A 129 10.68 -3.58 -10.81
C GLY A 129 10.81 -2.08 -10.53
N TYR A 130 10.54 -1.23 -11.53
CA TYR A 130 10.36 0.22 -11.38
C TYR A 130 8.89 0.59 -11.63
N ASP A 131 8.43 1.67 -11.00
CA ASP A 131 7.05 2.15 -11.06
C ASP A 131 6.88 3.31 -12.05
N LEU A 132 7.92 4.11 -12.25
CA LEU A 132 7.92 5.31 -13.09
C LEU A 132 9.20 5.37 -13.94
N VAL A 133 9.07 5.96 -15.13
CA VAL A 133 10.21 6.48 -15.90
C VAL A 133 10.03 7.97 -16.03
N LEU A 134 11.01 8.73 -15.53
CA LEU A 134 11.02 10.19 -15.64
C LEU A 134 12.12 10.62 -16.60
N THR A 135 11.79 11.49 -17.54
CA THR A 135 12.76 12.07 -18.47
C THR A 135 12.77 13.58 -18.34
N CYS A 136 13.94 14.17 -18.11
CA CYS A 136 14.12 15.62 -18.07
C CYS A 136 15.50 15.96 -18.65
N ASN A 137 15.56 16.90 -19.60
CA ASN A 137 16.80 17.36 -20.22
C ASN A 137 17.77 16.24 -20.64
N ARG A 138 17.26 15.21 -21.34
CA ARG A 138 17.99 14.00 -21.79
C ARG A 138 18.43 13.05 -20.67
N VAL A 139 18.15 13.34 -19.41
CA VAL A 139 18.34 12.42 -18.30
C VAL A 139 17.09 11.57 -18.13
N ILE A 140 17.27 10.25 -18.14
CA ILE A 140 16.21 9.26 -17.91
C ILE A 140 16.43 8.60 -16.56
N ARG A 141 15.38 8.48 -15.74
CA ARG A 141 15.38 7.79 -14.45
C ARG A 141 14.34 6.69 -14.41
N HIS A 142 14.78 5.45 -14.19
CA HIS A 142 13.93 4.32 -13.86
C HIS A 142 13.74 4.27 -12.34
N ILE A 143 12.56 4.66 -11.87
CA ILE A 143 12.32 4.90 -10.44
C ILE A 143 11.41 3.82 -9.89
N GLN A 144 11.90 3.08 -8.90
CA GLN A 144 11.02 2.34 -8.00
C GLN A 144 10.53 3.28 -6.89
N VAL A 145 9.22 3.40 -6.74
CA VAL A 145 8.59 4.22 -5.71
C VAL A 145 8.26 3.34 -4.51
N LYS A 146 8.58 3.82 -3.32
CA LYS A 146 8.16 3.22 -2.05
C LYS A 146 7.49 4.28 -1.21
N SER A 147 6.47 3.89 -0.46
CA SER A 147 5.82 4.78 0.49
C SER A 147 5.71 4.17 1.88
N SER A 148 5.71 5.02 2.89
CA SER A 148 5.35 4.64 4.27
C SER A 148 4.76 5.83 5.01
N THR A 149 4.16 5.59 6.17
CA THR A 149 3.69 6.67 7.04
C THR A 149 4.83 7.19 7.94
N SER A 150 4.74 8.44 8.40
CA SER A 150 5.69 9.04 9.35
C SER A 150 5.72 8.30 10.70
N THR A 151 4.58 7.77 11.13
CA THR A 151 4.42 6.93 12.32
C THR A 151 4.78 5.45 12.07
N GLY A 152 5.12 5.09 10.83
CA GLY A 152 5.37 3.72 10.40
C GLY A 152 6.69 3.18 10.91
N LYS A 153 6.71 1.89 11.28
CA LYS A 153 7.91 1.19 11.78
C LYS A 153 8.76 0.56 10.67
N VAL A 154 8.63 1.03 9.43
CA VAL A 154 9.35 0.44 8.28
C VAL A 154 10.84 0.71 8.42
N GLN A 155 11.63 -0.37 8.61
CA GLN A 155 13.10 -0.31 8.77
C GLN A 155 13.86 -0.70 7.52
N TYR A 156 13.19 -1.25 6.51
CA TYR A 156 13.79 -1.64 5.24
C TYR A 156 12.74 -1.69 4.14
N HIS A 157 13.18 -1.55 2.90
CA HIS A 157 12.36 -1.79 1.72
C HIS A 157 12.85 -2.99 0.93
N LYS A 158 11.88 -3.64 0.27
CA LYS A 158 12.15 -4.72 -0.67
C LYS A 158 12.38 -4.10 -2.05
N ILE A 159 13.58 -4.23 -2.56
CA ILE A 159 14.01 -3.68 -3.85
C ILE A 159 14.27 -4.84 -4.82
N HIS A 160 13.79 -4.69 -6.04
CA HIS A 160 13.94 -5.72 -7.06
C HIS A 160 15.34 -5.67 -7.68
N GLU A 161 16.00 -6.82 -7.80
CA GLU A 161 17.39 -6.89 -8.27
C GLU A 161 17.52 -6.49 -9.76
N ASN A 162 16.47 -6.69 -10.56
CA ASN A 162 16.45 -6.26 -11.97
C ASN A 162 16.69 -4.76 -12.19
N LEU A 163 16.51 -3.91 -11.16
CA LEU A 163 16.84 -2.49 -11.28
C LEU A 163 18.30 -2.27 -11.70
N LYS A 164 19.23 -3.17 -11.33
CA LYS A 164 20.64 -3.10 -11.73
C LYS A 164 20.87 -3.16 -13.24
N ASN A 165 19.90 -3.70 -13.98
CA ASN A 165 20.00 -3.85 -15.44
C ASN A 165 19.59 -2.56 -16.17
N TYR A 166 19.12 -1.54 -15.45
CA TYR A 166 18.70 -0.27 -16.04
C TYR A 166 19.69 0.82 -15.68
N PRO A 167 20.22 1.55 -16.68
CA PRO A 167 21.02 2.73 -16.39
C PRO A 167 20.15 3.73 -15.63
N SER A 168 20.77 4.43 -14.69
CA SER A 168 20.14 5.48 -13.90
C SER A 168 19.00 5.02 -12.98
N ALA A 169 18.88 3.72 -12.69
CA ALA A 169 17.85 3.22 -11.80
C ALA A 169 18.04 3.69 -10.36
N CYS A 170 16.95 4.04 -9.69
CA CYS A 170 16.97 4.47 -8.31
C CYS A 170 15.66 4.15 -7.58
N VAL A 171 15.67 4.35 -6.27
CA VAL A 171 14.50 4.20 -5.42
C VAL A 171 14.22 5.52 -4.72
N VAL A 172 12.98 5.98 -4.87
CA VAL A 172 12.44 7.12 -4.14
C VAL A 172 11.50 6.60 -3.07
N TRP A 173 11.86 6.83 -1.81
CA TRP A 173 11.04 6.51 -0.67
C TRP A 173 10.37 7.77 -0.12
N ILE A 174 9.06 7.82 -0.27
CA ILE A 174 8.17 8.88 0.19
C ILE A 174 7.65 8.53 1.58
N VAL A 175 7.87 9.38 2.57
CA VAL A 175 7.25 9.26 3.90
C VAL A 175 6.17 10.31 4.03
N ILE A 176 4.94 9.86 4.27
CA ILE A 176 3.75 10.72 4.29
C ILE A 176 3.22 10.81 5.72
N ASP A 177 2.93 12.03 6.16
CA ASP A 177 2.31 12.25 7.46
C ASP A 177 0.76 12.22 7.38
N GLU A 178 0.10 12.63 8.47
CA GLU A 178 -1.36 12.68 8.53
C GLU A 178 -1.97 13.86 7.76
N LYS A 179 -1.17 14.89 7.47
CA LYS A 179 -1.55 16.07 6.68
C LYS A 179 -1.23 15.93 5.19
N PHE A 180 -0.62 14.81 4.81
CA PHE A 180 -0.12 14.52 3.46
C PHE A 180 1.11 15.34 3.06
N ASP A 181 1.85 15.86 4.04
CA ASP A 181 3.18 16.41 3.83
C ASP A 181 4.17 15.27 3.56
N LEU A 182 5.12 15.52 2.66
CA LEU A 182 6.03 14.51 2.12
C LEU A 182 7.47 14.75 2.61
N GLU A 183 8.09 13.72 3.19
CA GLU A 183 9.55 13.64 3.29
C GLU A 183 10.10 12.68 2.24
N TYR A 184 11.28 12.99 1.70
CA TYR A 184 11.93 12.17 0.69
C TYR A 184 13.18 11.49 1.21
N ARG A 185 13.35 10.25 0.76
CA ARG A 185 14.54 9.43 0.97
C ARG A 185 14.97 8.84 -0.36
N PHE A 186 16.26 8.83 -0.63
CA PHE A 186 16.81 8.44 -1.93
C PHE A 186 17.82 7.31 -1.80
N PHE A 187 17.77 6.37 -2.74
CA PHE A 187 18.78 5.33 -2.90
C PHE A 187 19.06 5.12 -4.39
N GLY A 188 20.26 5.48 -4.82
CA GLY A 188 20.66 5.48 -6.22
C GLY A 188 21.99 6.19 -6.39
N ASN A 189 22.62 6.01 -7.55
CA ASN A 189 23.81 6.74 -7.93
C ASN A 189 23.45 7.98 -8.77
N THR A 190 24.47 8.64 -9.31
CA THR A 190 24.32 9.83 -10.17
C THR A 190 23.56 9.52 -11.46
N PRO A 191 23.05 10.54 -12.19
CA PRO A 191 22.45 10.33 -13.49
C PRO A 191 23.39 9.62 -14.46
N GLY A 192 22.91 8.56 -15.12
CA GLY A 192 23.70 7.73 -16.03
C GLY A 192 24.27 6.47 -15.38
N GLU A 193 24.44 6.45 -14.05
CA GLU A 193 25.03 5.30 -13.36
C GLU A 193 23.96 4.29 -12.92
N PRO A 194 24.27 2.98 -12.94
CA PRO A 194 23.41 1.96 -12.34
C PRO A 194 23.16 2.20 -10.85
N ILE A 195 22.10 1.61 -10.30
CA ILE A 195 21.84 1.60 -8.86
C ILE A 195 23.05 1.02 -8.08
N PRO A 196 23.32 1.42 -6.82
CA PRO A 196 24.36 0.81 -6.01
C PRO A 196 24.25 -0.71 -5.97
N ASP A 197 25.39 -1.40 -5.86
CA ASP A 197 25.40 -2.87 -5.82
C ASP A 197 24.49 -3.39 -4.70
N LEU A 198 23.59 -4.28 -5.09
CA LEU A 198 22.61 -4.85 -4.19
C LEU A 198 23.07 -6.20 -3.59
N SER A 199 24.21 -6.72 -4.03
CA SER A 199 24.72 -8.05 -3.66
C SER A 199 25.01 -8.18 -2.16
N GLU A 200 25.43 -7.08 -1.52
CA GLU A 200 25.72 -6.99 -0.08
C GLU A 200 24.48 -7.14 0.81
N PHE A 201 23.27 -7.02 0.24
CA PHE A 201 22.03 -7.03 1.01
C PHE A 201 21.37 -8.41 1.07
N HIS A 202 20.72 -8.67 2.20
CA HIS A 202 20.00 -9.91 2.44
C HIS A 202 18.82 -10.08 1.47
N TYR A 203 18.63 -11.30 0.96
CA TYR A 203 17.44 -11.65 0.18
C TYR A 203 16.16 -11.48 1.01
N ALA A 204 15.08 -11.05 0.36
CA ALA A 204 13.76 -11.10 0.96
C ALA A 204 13.23 -12.54 0.97
N GLN A 205 12.38 -12.86 1.93
CA GLN A 205 11.67 -14.14 1.99
C GLN A 205 10.25 -14.01 1.45
N HIS A 206 9.70 -15.10 0.92
CA HIS A 206 8.28 -15.19 0.61
C HIS A 206 7.43 -15.04 1.87
N THR A 207 6.30 -14.34 1.75
CA THR A 207 5.36 -14.12 2.85
C THR A 207 4.61 -15.40 3.24
N LYS A 208 4.42 -16.33 2.30
CA LYS A 208 3.84 -17.67 2.54
C LYS A 208 4.94 -18.73 2.52
N GLY A 209 4.90 -19.65 3.47
CA GLY A 209 5.73 -20.86 3.44
C GLY A 209 5.23 -21.83 2.38
N ASN A 210 6.09 -22.77 1.97
CA ASN A 210 5.70 -23.94 1.20
C ASN A 210 4.83 -24.89 2.05
N ALA A 211 4.46 -26.06 1.52
CA ALA A 211 3.65 -27.06 2.23
C ALA A 211 4.27 -27.51 3.56
N ASN A 212 5.59 -27.35 3.74
CA ASN A 212 6.34 -27.70 4.95
C ASN A 212 6.56 -26.50 5.89
N GLY A 213 5.98 -25.33 5.58
CA GLY A 213 6.12 -24.12 6.38
C GLY A 213 7.40 -23.31 6.11
N GLU A 214 8.26 -23.76 5.19
CA GLU A 214 9.52 -23.08 4.88
C GLU A 214 9.29 -21.90 3.93
N LYS A 215 9.80 -20.72 4.28
CA LYS A 215 9.70 -19.52 3.44
C LYS A 215 10.88 -19.46 2.49
N ALA A 216 10.65 -19.81 1.23
CA ALA A 216 11.65 -19.69 0.19
C ALA A 216 12.20 -18.25 0.09
N LEU A 217 13.46 -18.12 -0.30
CA LEU A 217 14.08 -16.84 -0.63
C LEU A 217 13.51 -16.34 -1.97
N ARG A 218 13.18 -15.05 -2.01
CA ARG A 218 12.94 -14.31 -3.26
C ARG A 218 14.29 -13.86 -3.78
N LYS A 219 14.94 -14.73 -4.55
CA LYS A 219 16.30 -14.49 -5.10
C LYS A 219 16.43 -13.19 -5.89
N ASN A 220 15.34 -12.61 -6.39
CA ASN A 220 15.37 -11.35 -7.13
C ASN A 220 14.94 -10.13 -6.29
N ILE A 221 14.83 -10.27 -4.97
CA ILE A 221 14.43 -9.17 -4.09
C ILE A 221 15.41 -9.06 -2.93
N ARG A 222 15.94 -7.86 -2.73
CA ARG A 222 16.89 -7.52 -1.66
C ARG A 222 16.20 -6.64 -0.61
N LYS A 223 16.59 -6.79 0.65
CA LYS A 223 16.13 -5.93 1.75
C LYS A 223 17.14 -4.81 1.99
N ILE A 224 16.81 -3.60 1.54
CA ILE A 224 17.68 -2.44 1.73
C ILE A 224 17.26 -1.71 3.01
N PRO A 225 18.14 -1.60 4.01
CA PRO A 225 17.79 -0.97 5.28
C PRO A 225 17.63 0.53 5.13
N LYS A 226 16.82 1.13 6.00
CA LYS A 226 16.54 2.58 6.02
C LYS A 226 17.80 3.43 6.10
N SER A 227 18.83 2.95 6.80
CA SER A 227 20.13 3.62 6.95
C SER A 227 20.89 3.81 5.63
N LYS A 228 20.58 3.04 4.59
CA LYS A 228 21.20 3.18 3.27
C LYS A 228 20.48 4.19 2.38
N PHE A 229 19.29 4.64 2.78
CA PHE A 229 18.61 5.72 2.09
C PHE A 229 19.07 7.07 2.64
N GLU A 230 19.54 7.92 1.76
CA GLU A 230 19.86 9.31 2.06
C GLU A 230 18.56 10.06 2.38
N LYS A 231 18.46 10.71 3.55
CA LYS A 231 17.34 11.61 3.85
C LYS A 231 17.59 12.94 3.14
N LEU A 232 16.62 13.39 2.36
CA LEU A 232 16.68 14.66 1.65
C LEU A 232 15.89 15.72 2.41
N ALA A 233 16.31 16.97 2.30
CA ALA A 233 15.66 18.10 2.95
C ALA A 233 14.29 18.39 2.33
N ASP A 234 14.20 18.33 0.99
CA ASP A 234 13.02 18.73 0.23
C ASP A 234 12.97 18.12 -1.18
N ILE A 235 11.96 18.54 -1.96
CA ILE A 235 11.78 18.14 -3.36
C ILE A 235 12.87 18.67 -4.29
N LYS A 236 13.51 19.80 -3.97
CA LYS A 236 14.59 20.40 -4.77
C LYS A 236 15.83 19.52 -4.73
N GLU A 237 16.19 19.04 -3.54
CA GLU A 237 17.28 18.07 -3.39
C GLU A 237 16.96 16.77 -4.13
N LEU A 238 15.72 16.28 -4.04
CA LEU A 238 15.31 15.07 -4.77
C LEU A 238 15.41 15.26 -6.28
N GLU A 239 14.90 16.37 -6.81
CA GLU A 239 15.01 16.68 -8.24
C GLU A 239 16.49 16.75 -8.68
N THR A 240 17.37 17.32 -7.86
CA THR A 240 18.82 17.36 -8.13
C THR A 240 19.42 15.95 -8.18
N LYS A 241 19.00 15.04 -7.29
CA LYS A 241 19.41 13.62 -7.35
C LYS A 241 18.86 12.93 -8.60
N LEU A 242 17.64 13.26 -9.02
CA LEU A 242 16.99 12.66 -10.18
C LEU A 242 17.60 13.13 -11.50
N PHE A 243 17.85 14.41 -11.70
CA PHE A 243 18.21 14.92 -13.03
C PHE A 243 19.61 15.55 -13.11
N GLY A 244 20.29 15.72 -11.98
CA GLY A 244 21.51 16.53 -11.94
C GLY A 244 21.17 18.03 -11.81
N LYS A 245 22.17 18.88 -12.07
CA LYS A 245 22.03 20.34 -12.01
C LYS A 245 21.07 20.87 -13.07
#